data_AF-L9ZJQ4-F1
#
_entry.id   AF-L9ZJQ4-F1
#
_cell.length_a   1.000
_cell.length_b   1.000
_cell.length_c   1.000
_cell.angle_alpha   90.00
_cell.angle_beta   90.00
_cell.angle_gamma   90.00
#
_symmetry.space_group_name_H-M   'P 1'
#
loop_
_entity.id
_entity.type
_entity.pdbx_description
1 polymer ?
#
loop_
_entity_poly.entity_id
_entity_poly.type
_entity_poly.pdbx_seq_one_letter_code
_entity_poly.pdbx_strand_id
1 'polypeptide(L)'
;MSETESRHATVKGWSGGPRTDYDDLLATEPDEFELPIIPEDTYHVPHEDHVVLADSIENHGRYAFDMDAETAAVLYVETSDHYHDTIEGYTTGRPIEGGLLYQPENTDAPPFQTEIWGCIRMRVENAEDTA
;
A
#
# COMPACT_ATOMS: atom_id res chain seq x y z
N MET A 1 21.25 9.29 -23.57
CA MET A 1 19.93 9.06 -22.94
C MET A 1 20.09 7.79 -22.15
N SER A 2 20.32 7.90 -20.85
CA SER A 2 20.36 6.71 -20.01
C SER A 2 18.92 6.22 -19.89
N GLU A 3 18.67 5.00 -20.34
CA GLU A 3 17.48 4.26 -19.93
C GLU A 3 17.60 4.09 -18.42
N THR A 4 16.88 4.90 -17.64
CA THR A 4 16.71 4.61 -16.23
C THR A 4 15.92 3.31 -16.18
N GLU A 5 16.57 2.21 -15.84
CA GLU A 5 15.86 0.95 -15.59
C GLU A 5 14.76 1.24 -14.56
N SER A 6 13.51 1.02 -14.94
CA SER A 6 12.38 1.14 -14.04
C SER A 6 12.56 0.11 -12.94
N ARG A 7 12.86 0.56 -11.73
CA ARG A 7 12.86 -0.29 -10.54
C ARG A 7 11.43 -0.70 -10.23
N HIS A 8 11.26 -1.88 -9.66
CA HIS A 8 9.94 -2.41 -9.31
C HIS A 8 9.95 -2.87 -7.86
N ALA A 9 8.76 -2.86 -7.25
CA ALA A 9 8.46 -3.47 -5.98
C ALA A 9 7.34 -4.50 -6.16
N THR A 10 7.38 -5.58 -5.39
CA THR A 10 6.29 -6.55 -5.31
C THR A 10 5.48 -6.24 -4.08
N VAL A 11 4.22 -5.83 -4.26
CA VAL A 11 3.27 -5.61 -3.17
C VAL A 11 2.41 -6.85 -3.02
N LYS A 12 2.35 -7.39 -1.81
CA LYS A 12 1.45 -8.47 -1.41
C LYS A 12 0.22 -7.87 -0.76
N GLY A 13 -0.95 -8.13 -1.30
CA GLY A 13 -2.23 -7.64 -0.79
C GLY A 13 -3.12 -8.79 -0.34
N TRP A 14 -3.69 -8.67 0.85
CA TRP A 14 -4.80 -9.52 1.28
C TRP A 14 -6.07 -8.69 1.33
N SER A 15 -7.18 -9.27 0.91
CA SER A 15 -8.50 -8.65 0.99
C SER A 15 -9.54 -9.59 1.60
N GLY A 16 -10.37 -9.04 2.48
CA GLY A 16 -11.43 -9.76 3.17
C GLY A 16 -12.67 -8.91 3.31
N GLY A 17 -13.78 -9.55 3.65
CA GLY A 17 -15.01 -8.86 3.97
C GLY A 17 -14.89 -8.03 5.25
N PRO A 18 -15.90 -7.20 5.56
CA PRO A 18 -15.87 -6.27 6.70
C PRO A 18 -15.86 -6.95 8.07
N ARG A 19 -16.10 -8.27 8.11
CA ARG A 19 -16.11 -9.09 9.32
C ARG A 19 -14.99 -10.12 9.36
N THR A 20 -14.10 -10.13 8.37
CA THR A 20 -12.96 -11.04 8.33
C THR A 20 -11.99 -10.67 9.45
N ASP A 21 -11.49 -11.65 10.19
CA ASP A 21 -10.44 -11.44 11.17
C ASP A 21 -9.07 -11.35 10.49
N TYR A 22 -8.10 -10.64 11.07
CA TYR A 22 -6.78 -10.51 10.43
C TYR A 22 -5.98 -11.81 10.44
N ASP A 23 -6.14 -12.66 11.45
CA ASP A 23 -5.48 -13.97 11.49
C ASP A 23 -6.04 -14.87 10.39
N ASP A 24 -7.37 -14.86 10.21
CA ASP A 24 -8.05 -15.57 9.13
C ASP A 24 -7.69 -15.01 7.75
N LEU A 25 -7.51 -13.69 7.65
CA LEU A 25 -7.09 -13.00 6.42
C LEU A 25 -5.68 -13.44 6.01
N LEU A 26 -4.73 -13.41 6.94
CA LEU A 26 -3.33 -13.78 6.67
C LEU A 26 -3.11 -15.29 6.51
N ALA A 27 -4.11 -16.12 6.87
CA ALA A 27 -4.07 -17.55 6.60
C ALA A 27 -4.27 -17.90 5.12
N THR A 28 -4.69 -16.94 4.27
CA THR A 28 -4.81 -17.12 2.82
C THR A 28 -3.54 -16.64 2.10
N GLU A 29 -3.34 -17.13 0.87
CA GLU A 29 -2.29 -16.61 0.00
C GLU A 29 -2.64 -15.15 -0.40
N PRO A 30 -1.65 -14.22 -0.40
CA PRO A 30 -1.85 -12.87 -0.90
C PRO A 30 -1.99 -12.86 -2.42
N ASP A 31 -2.65 -11.83 -2.91
CA ASP A 31 -2.48 -11.38 -4.30
C ASP A 31 -1.15 -10.62 -4.41
N GLU A 32 -0.37 -10.89 -5.46
CA GLU A 32 0.91 -10.23 -5.71
C GLU A 32 0.78 -9.23 -6.87
N PHE A 33 1.30 -8.03 -6.66
CA PHE A 33 1.27 -6.93 -7.62
C PHE A 33 2.69 -6.43 -7.86
N GLU A 34 3.13 -6.43 -9.12
CA GLU A 34 4.38 -5.78 -9.50
C GLU A 34 4.09 -4.32 -9.85
N LEU A 35 4.64 -3.38 -9.08
CA LEU A 35 4.48 -1.95 -9.31
C LEU A 35 5.84 -1.30 -9.64
N PRO A 36 5.89 -0.39 -10.61
CA PRO A 36 7.08 0.44 -10.82
C PRO A 36 7.28 1.37 -9.61
N ILE A 37 8.53 1.50 -9.16
CA ILE A 37 8.91 2.50 -8.17
C ILE A 37 9.07 3.84 -8.88
N ILE A 38 8.17 4.75 -8.57
CA ILE A 38 8.08 6.05 -9.23
C ILE A 38 9.22 6.96 -8.72
N PRO A 39 10.00 7.58 -9.63
CA PRO A 39 11.09 8.48 -9.26
C PRO A 39 10.59 9.86 -8.81
N GLU A 40 11.46 10.55 -8.05
CA GLU A 40 11.28 11.83 -7.35
C GLU A 40 10.61 12.96 -8.17
N ASP A 41 10.95 13.11 -9.45
CA ASP A 41 10.50 14.23 -10.29
C ASP A 41 9.04 14.11 -10.79
N THR A 42 8.30 13.09 -10.34
CA THR A 42 6.96 12.80 -10.85
C THR A 42 5.90 13.58 -10.07
N TYR A 43 5.72 14.86 -10.41
CA TYR A 43 4.72 15.75 -9.77
C TYR A 43 3.27 15.29 -9.93
N HIS A 44 2.99 14.40 -10.89
CA HIS A 44 1.69 13.81 -11.11
C HIS A 44 1.85 12.37 -11.57
N VAL A 45 1.30 11.44 -10.79
CA VAL A 45 1.14 10.04 -11.19
C VAL A 45 -0.25 9.92 -11.81
N PRO A 46 -0.37 9.63 -13.12
CA PRO A 46 -1.65 9.38 -13.75
C PRO A 46 -2.43 8.27 -13.04
N HIS A 47 -3.75 8.39 -12.95
CA HIS A 47 -4.61 7.35 -12.35
C HIS A 47 -4.46 5.97 -13.01
N GLU A 48 -4.03 5.94 -14.26
CA GLU A 48 -3.76 4.72 -15.04
C GLU A 48 -2.51 3.95 -14.58
N ASP A 49 -1.57 4.61 -13.91
CA ASP A 49 -0.35 3.98 -13.37
C ASP A 49 -0.57 3.40 -11.97
N HIS A 50 -1.81 3.46 -11.46
CA HIS A 50 -2.17 2.87 -10.18
C HIS A 50 -2.74 1.47 -10.38
N VAL A 51 -2.40 0.57 -9.46
CA VAL A 51 -3.10 -0.71 -9.34
C VAL A 51 -4.42 -0.47 -8.60
N VAL A 52 -5.55 -0.80 -9.22
CA VAL A 52 -6.88 -0.68 -8.62
C VAL A 52 -7.23 -1.97 -7.91
N LEU A 53 -7.38 -1.91 -6.58
CA LEU A 53 -7.81 -3.04 -5.75
C LEU A 53 -9.32 -3.10 -5.55
N ALA A 54 -9.95 -1.93 -5.47
CA ALA A 54 -11.40 -1.80 -5.40
C ALA A 54 -11.82 -0.57 -6.21
N ASP A 55 -12.79 -0.74 -7.09
CA ASP A 55 -13.32 0.34 -7.95
C ASP A 55 -14.66 0.89 -7.43
N SER A 56 -15.31 0.21 -6.49
CA SER A 56 -16.60 0.60 -5.93
C SER A 56 -16.45 1.51 -4.71
N ILE A 57 -17.22 2.60 -4.70
CA ILE A 57 -17.36 3.47 -3.51
C ILE A 57 -18.11 2.79 -2.36
N GLU A 58 -18.85 1.72 -2.63
CA GLU A 58 -19.58 0.93 -1.62
C GLU A 58 -18.71 -0.19 -1.03
N ASN A 59 -17.47 -0.33 -1.50
CA ASN A 59 -16.55 -1.30 -0.96
C ASN A 59 -16.31 -1.04 0.52
N HIS A 60 -16.31 -2.12 1.30
CA HIS A 60 -16.02 -2.10 2.72
C HIS A 60 -15.37 -3.44 3.07
N GLY A 61 -14.09 -3.39 3.40
CA GLY A 61 -13.31 -4.61 3.62
C GLY A 61 -12.15 -4.40 4.59
N ARG A 62 -11.58 -5.53 5.01
CA ARG A 62 -10.30 -5.56 5.71
C ARG A 62 -9.19 -5.92 4.74
N TYR A 63 -8.06 -5.27 4.92
CA TYR A 63 -6.90 -5.39 4.05
C TYR A 63 -5.64 -5.60 4.86
N ALA A 64 -4.70 -6.32 4.27
CA ALA A 64 -3.33 -6.33 4.72
C ALA A 64 -2.39 -6.09 3.53
N PHE A 65 -1.27 -5.43 3.78
CA PHE A 65 -0.28 -5.09 2.77
C PHE A 65 1.11 -5.42 3.29
N ASP A 66 1.90 -6.06 2.44
CA ASP A 66 3.33 -6.25 2.63
C ASP A 66 4.03 -5.90 1.32
N MET A 67 5.31 -5.55 1.38
CA MET A 67 6.06 -5.16 0.20
C MET A 67 7.45 -5.78 0.23
N ASP A 68 7.92 -6.20 -0.94
CA ASP A 68 9.30 -6.57 -1.17
C ASP A 68 9.89 -5.65 -2.24
N ALA A 69 11.03 -5.06 -1.93
CA ALA A 69 11.74 -4.12 -2.79
C ALA A 69 13.23 -4.14 -2.48
N GLU A 70 14.08 -3.98 -3.51
CA GLU A 70 15.54 -3.94 -3.34
C GLU A 70 16.02 -2.69 -2.59
N THR A 71 15.20 -1.64 -2.55
CA THR A 71 15.48 -0.36 -1.91
C THR A 71 14.33 0.06 -1.01
N ALA A 72 14.60 0.95 -0.06
CA ALA A 72 13.54 1.58 0.72
C ALA A 72 12.53 2.27 -0.21
N ALA A 73 11.25 2.07 0.05
CA ALA A 73 10.16 2.54 -0.80
C ALA A 73 8.91 2.85 0.03
N VAL A 74 8.02 3.67 -0.49
CA VAL A 74 6.76 4.03 0.17
C VAL A 74 5.60 3.51 -0.66
N LEU A 75 4.80 2.63 -0.06
CA LEU A 75 3.53 2.18 -0.62
C LEU A 75 2.43 3.18 -0.23
N TYR A 76 1.85 3.85 -1.20
CA TYR A 76 0.64 4.65 -0.99
C TYR A 76 -0.58 3.80 -1.30
N VAL A 77 -1.46 3.70 -0.32
CA VAL A 77 -2.80 3.11 -0.48
C VAL A 77 -3.79 4.28 -0.46
N GLU A 78 -4.17 4.72 -1.65
CA GLU A 78 -5.09 5.84 -1.85
C GLU A 78 -6.52 5.33 -1.80
N THR A 79 -7.33 5.97 -0.97
CA THR A 79 -8.73 5.60 -0.82
C THR A 79 -9.64 6.78 -1.12
N SER A 80 -10.86 6.52 -1.58
CA SER A 80 -11.86 7.59 -1.78
C SER A 80 -12.56 8.02 -0.49
N ASP A 81 -12.29 7.36 0.63
CA ASP A 81 -12.87 7.71 1.93
C ASP A 81 -11.85 8.50 2.78
N HIS A 82 -12.34 9.51 3.49
CA HIS A 82 -11.57 10.36 4.39
C HIS A 82 -11.77 9.97 5.87
N TYR A 83 -12.36 8.80 6.15
CA TYR A 83 -12.64 8.29 7.49
C TYR A 83 -11.79 7.06 7.83
N HIS A 84 -10.58 7.27 8.33
CA HIS A 84 -9.77 6.20 8.93
C HIS A 84 -9.27 6.63 10.31
N ASP A 85 -10.09 6.38 11.33
CA ASP A 85 -9.63 6.46 12.73
C ASP A 85 -8.70 5.27 13.01
N THR A 86 -7.46 5.57 13.39
CA THR A 86 -6.44 4.57 13.73
C THR A 86 -6.90 3.67 14.87
N ILE A 87 -6.90 2.35 14.67
CA ILE A 87 -7.10 1.35 15.73
C ILE A 87 -5.88 1.35 16.68
N GLU A 88 -6.13 1.07 17.96
CA GLU A 88 -5.13 0.97 19.03
C GLU A 88 -3.89 0.15 18.61
N GLY A 89 -2.70 0.74 18.78
CA GLY A 89 -1.42 0.04 18.66
C GLY A 89 -0.40 0.72 17.74
N TYR A 90 -0.85 1.55 16.79
CA TYR A 90 0.00 2.39 15.97
C TYR A 90 -0.05 3.84 16.47
N THR A 91 1.07 4.57 16.38
CA THR A 91 1.14 6.01 16.67
C THR A 91 0.00 6.72 15.96
N THR A 92 -0.93 7.26 16.74
CA THR A 92 -1.98 8.17 16.30
C THR A 92 -1.42 9.23 15.35
N GLY A 93 -2.03 9.38 14.17
CA GLY A 93 -1.94 10.64 13.41
C GLY A 93 -1.27 10.62 12.04
N ARG A 94 -1.01 9.47 11.39
CA ARG A 94 -0.78 9.46 9.94
C ARG A 94 -1.89 8.64 9.26
N PRO A 95 -2.72 9.26 8.41
CA PRO A 95 -3.67 8.49 7.61
C PRO A 95 -2.90 7.52 6.73
N ILE A 96 -3.53 6.40 6.35
CA ILE A 96 -2.96 5.47 5.35
C ILE A 96 -2.58 6.20 4.04
N GLU A 97 -3.29 7.28 3.75
CA GLU A 97 -3.02 8.22 2.66
C GLU A 97 -1.62 8.88 2.74
N GLY A 98 -0.99 8.87 3.91
CA GLY A 98 0.36 9.40 4.15
C GLY A 98 1.50 8.46 3.75
N GLY A 99 1.18 7.26 3.25
CA GLY A 99 2.16 6.28 2.76
C GLY A 99 2.69 5.35 3.86
N LEU A 100 2.89 4.09 3.47
CA LEU A 100 3.47 3.02 4.27
C LEU A 100 4.94 2.87 3.88
N LEU A 101 5.84 3.31 4.77
CA LEU A 101 7.27 3.21 4.54
C LEU A 101 7.73 1.76 4.73
N TYR A 102 8.32 1.20 3.68
CA TYR A 102 9.03 -0.07 3.70
C TYR A 102 10.54 0.15 3.76
N GLN A 103 11.19 -0.67 4.59
CA GLN A 103 12.63 -0.70 4.76
C GLN A 103 13.10 -2.14 4.50
N PRO A 104 13.96 -2.38 3.49
CA PRO A 104 14.41 -3.74 3.16
C PRO A 104 15.21 -4.40 4.30
N GLU A 105 15.78 -3.61 5.21
CA GLU A 105 16.43 -4.13 6.43
C GLU A 105 15.45 -4.67 7.49
N ASN A 106 14.15 -4.41 7.34
CA ASN A 106 13.11 -4.78 8.29
C ASN A 106 12.20 -5.89 7.74
N THR A 107 12.81 -6.97 7.24
CA THR A 107 12.10 -8.11 6.62
C THR A 107 11.20 -8.89 7.57
N ASP A 108 11.35 -8.71 8.89
CA ASP A 108 10.56 -9.41 9.91
C ASP A 108 9.31 -8.62 10.36
N ALA A 109 9.05 -7.45 9.76
CA ALA A 109 7.86 -6.68 10.06
C ALA A 109 6.59 -7.43 9.61
N PRO A 110 5.54 -7.52 10.45
CA PRO A 110 4.27 -8.08 10.02
C PRO A 110 3.62 -7.19 8.94
N PRO A 111 2.77 -7.76 8.06
CA PRO A 111 1.99 -6.97 7.10
C PRO A 111 1.23 -5.84 7.79
N PHE A 112 1.17 -4.67 7.15
CA PHE A 112 0.34 -3.57 7.61
C PHE A 112 -1.14 -3.94 7.43
N GLN A 113 -1.94 -3.79 8.48
CA GLN A 113 -3.33 -4.22 8.52
C GLN A 113 -4.27 -3.01 8.72
N THR A 114 -5.34 -2.93 7.94
CA THR A 114 -6.33 -1.85 8.07
C THR A 114 -7.72 -2.24 7.56
N GLU A 115 -8.73 -1.50 7.98
CA GLU A 115 -10.06 -1.49 7.38
C GLU A 115 -10.15 -0.32 6.40
N ILE A 116 -10.72 -0.53 5.21
CA ILE A 116 -10.82 0.51 4.17
C ILE A 116 -12.22 0.51 3.57
N TRP A 117 -12.74 1.71 3.33
CA TRP A 117 -13.98 1.97 2.61
C TRP A 117 -13.73 2.67 1.28
N GLY A 118 -14.56 2.36 0.31
CA GLY A 118 -14.55 2.97 -1.01
C GLY A 118 -13.50 2.42 -1.95
N CYS A 119 -13.21 3.20 -3.00
CA CYS A 119 -12.25 2.81 -4.03
C CYS A 119 -10.85 2.77 -3.44
N ILE A 120 -10.03 1.80 -3.85
CA ILE A 120 -8.68 1.59 -3.35
C ILE A 120 -7.72 1.52 -4.54
N ARG A 121 -6.68 2.35 -4.50
CA ARG A 121 -5.61 2.41 -5.49
C ARG A 121 -4.27 2.32 -4.80
N MET A 122 -3.31 1.69 -5.47
CA MET A 122 -1.95 1.55 -4.96
C MET A 122 -0.93 2.14 -5.94
N ARG A 123 0.12 2.73 -5.37
CA ARG A 123 1.33 3.17 -6.08
C ARG A 123 2.53 3.11 -5.14
N VAL A 124 3.73 3.03 -5.71
CA VAL A 124 4.99 2.96 -4.94
C VAL A 124 5.91 4.11 -5.35
N GLU A 125 6.46 4.83 -4.38
CA GLU A 125 7.49 5.87 -4.59
C GLU A 125 8.82 5.47 -3.92
N ASN A 126 9.91 6.12 -4.32
CA ASN A 126 11.19 6.01 -3.62
C ASN A 126 11.12 6.67 -2.22
N ALA A 127 11.68 6.02 -1.19
CA ALA A 127 11.61 6.50 0.20
C ALA A 127 12.65 7.56 0.59
N GLU A 128 13.69 7.78 -0.22
CA GLU A 128 14.80 8.68 0.12
C GLU A 128 14.36 10.14 0.42
N ASP A 129 13.14 10.55 0.01
CA ASP A 129 12.63 11.93 0.17
C ASP A 129 11.29 12.09 0.93
N THR A 130 10.83 11.09 1.70
CA THR A 130 9.61 11.23 2.55
C THR A 130 9.84 11.75 3.98
N ALA A 131 11.02 12.34 4.25
CA ALA A 131 11.46 12.83 5.56
C ALA A 131 11.01 14.27 5.88
#